data_AF-A0A9E0FNF4-F1
#
_entry.id   AF-A0A9E0FNF4-F1
#
_cell.length_a   1.000
_cell.length_b   1.000
_cell.length_c   1.000
_cell.angle_alpha   90.00
_cell.angle_beta   90.00
_cell.angle_gamma   90.00
#
_symmetry.space_group_name_H-M   'P 1'
#
loop_
_entity.id
_entity.type
_entity.pdbx_description
1 polymer ?
#
loop_
_entity_poly.entity_id
_entity_poly.type
_entity_poly.pdbx_seq_one_letter_code
_entity_poly.pdbx_strand_id
1 'polypeptide(L)'
;QDPERMDRALFEHDRRYDREDTYWIILFDALDRSASNWRTMNALIRGLLQAMLDLRPYRRLRAKSFLRTDQLDEREVGDFADASKVLAGRVDLDWPAYELYALLWQYLCNSADGAFRQELETELRLPSQPFSDLWLPPVELRRSETEQRRVFHAIAGPWMGRDHRRGYPYTWVPNHLADAGGRTSPRSFIVALRKAAAETAGRYPTHTWPLHHESIKRGVQSASEVRVRELQEDYPWVSTLMEPLNGKVVPCAFSAVAKAWHETGALRELERRVTERNERLPPAHLGQGADGVRQDIENLGIFLRLRDGRVNIPDVFRVGYGLGRRGGVRPIRPGDSG
;
A
#
# COMPACT_ATOMS: atom_id res chain seq x y z
N GLN A 1 29.99 29.72 -2.48
CA GLN A 1 29.15 29.94 -1.28
C GLN A 1 30.05 29.81 -0.05
N ASP A 2 29.83 30.58 1.02
CA ASP A 2 30.64 30.59 2.24
C ASP A 2 30.06 29.60 3.28
N PRO A 3 30.66 28.40 3.48
CA PRO A 3 30.10 27.35 4.34
C PRO A 3 30.01 27.77 5.81
N GLU A 4 30.99 28.54 6.31
CA GLU A 4 31.00 28.99 7.70
C GLU A 4 29.86 29.95 8.02
N ARG A 5 29.42 30.72 7.03
CA ARG A 5 28.26 31.61 7.18
C ARG A 5 26.97 30.82 7.28
N MET A 6 26.83 29.73 6.51
CA MET A 6 25.66 28.86 6.56
C MET A 6 25.58 28.15 7.91
N ASP A 7 26.68 27.56 8.38
CA ASP A 7 26.73 26.83 9.66
C ASP A 7 26.40 27.75 10.84
N ARG A 8 26.94 28.97 10.84
CA ARG A 8 26.59 29.98 11.86
C ARG A 8 25.11 30.30 11.85
N ALA A 9 24.51 30.52 10.67
CA ALA A 9 23.10 30.82 10.56
C ALA A 9 22.22 29.66 11.06
N LEU A 10 22.54 28.42 10.68
CA LEU A 10 21.81 27.23 11.14
C LEU A 10 21.92 27.07 12.66
N PHE A 11 23.12 27.24 13.24
CA PHE A 11 23.33 27.16 14.68
C PHE A 11 22.57 28.25 15.46
N GLU A 12 22.57 29.49 14.97
CA GLU A 12 21.82 30.59 15.58
C GLU A 12 20.32 30.34 15.56
N HIS A 13 19.79 29.83 14.44
CA HIS A 13 18.38 29.46 14.34
C HIS A 13 18.02 28.29 15.24
N ASP A 14 18.85 27.24 15.31
CA ASP A 14 18.61 26.09 16.18
C ASP A 14 18.54 26.51 17.66
N ARG A 15 19.49 27.35 18.12
CA ARG A 15 19.47 27.90 19.49
C ARG A 15 18.28 28.82 19.77
N ARG A 16 17.78 29.52 18.75
CA ARG A 16 16.55 30.32 18.90
C ARG A 16 15.35 29.40 19.10
N TYR A 17 15.16 28.41 18.22
CA TYR A 17 14.05 27.47 18.34
C TYR A 17 14.11 26.65 19.62
N ASP A 18 15.30 26.37 20.15
CA ASP A 18 15.42 25.67 21.43
C ASP A 18 14.95 26.51 22.61
N ARG A 19 15.24 27.83 22.60
CA ARG A 19 14.70 28.78 23.58
C ARG A 19 13.20 28.96 23.49
N GLU A 20 12.64 28.84 22.28
CA GLU A 20 11.21 28.95 22.00
C GLU A 20 10.45 27.61 22.18
N ASP A 21 11.15 26.55 22.60
CA ASP A 21 10.65 25.17 22.69
C ASP A 21 9.88 24.69 21.43
N THR A 22 10.33 25.14 20.27
CA THR A 22 9.66 24.90 18.99
C THR A 22 10.56 24.04 18.09
N TYR A 23 9.96 23.21 17.25
CA TYR A 23 10.67 22.46 16.21
C TYR A 23 10.46 23.12 14.85
N TRP A 24 11.52 23.15 14.04
CA TRP A 24 11.44 23.48 12.63
C TRP A 24 11.72 22.21 11.82
N ILE A 25 10.68 21.67 11.20
CA ILE A 25 10.73 20.40 10.46
C ILE A 25 10.61 20.70 8.97
N ILE A 26 11.60 20.27 8.20
CA ILE A 26 11.54 20.21 6.74
C ILE A 26 11.07 18.81 6.35
N LEU A 27 9.95 18.74 5.62
CA LEU A 27 9.38 17.48 5.15
C LEU A 27 9.56 17.35 3.64
N PHE A 28 10.16 16.24 3.22
CA PHE A 28 10.31 15.85 1.82
C PHE A 28 9.37 14.69 1.53
N ASP A 29 8.51 14.87 0.52
CA ASP A 29 7.53 13.87 0.08
C ASP A 29 7.41 13.89 -1.46
N ALA A 30 6.78 12.88 -2.03
CA ALA A 30 6.58 12.71 -3.47
C ALA A 30 7.89 12.81 -4.28
N LEU A 31 8.98 12.26 -3.72
CA LEU A 31 10.31 12.35 -4.33
C LEU A 31 10.38 11.71 -5.71
N ASP A 32 9.47 10.76 -6.00
CA ASP A 32 9.30 10.18 -7.33
C ASP A 32 9.18 11.27 -8.39
N ARG A 33 8.62 12.45 -8.07
CA ARG A 33 8.39 13.57 -9.02
C ARG A 33 9.63 14.40 -9.33
N SER A 34 10.73 14.14 -8.63
CA SER A 34 11.96 14.94 -8.71
C SER A 34 12.83 14.60 -9.92
N ALA A 35 12.64 13.42 -10.53
CA ALA A 35 13.39 13.00 -11.70
C ALA A 35 12.61 12.00 -12.57
N SER A 36 12.95 11.93 -13.86
CA SER A 36 12.39 10.96 -14.80
C SER A 36 13.23 9.68 -14.96
N ASN A 37 14.48 9.66 -14.48
CA ASN A 37 15.38 8.51 -14.62
C ASN A 37 16.07 8.15 -13.29
N TRP A 38 16.40 6.86 -13.12
CA TRP A 38 17.00 6.33 -11.90
C TRP A 38 18.35 6.95 -11.55
N ARG A 39 19.21 7.24 -12.53
CA ARG A 39 20.51 7.87 -12.27
C ARG A 39 20.36 9.22 -11.56
N THR A 40 19.46 10.06 -12.06
CA THR A 40 19.20 11.38 -11.47
C THR A 40 18.44 11.24 -10.15
N MET A 41 17.47 10.32 -10.07
CA MET A 41 16.74 10.03 -8.84
C MET A 41 17.68 9.62 -7.70
N ASN A 42 18.56 8.65 -7.96
CA ASN A 42 19.52 8.14 -6.98
C ASN A 42 20.48 9.24 -6.54
N ALA A 43 20.93 10.11 -7.46
CA ALA A 43 21.77 11.27 -7.12
C ALA A 43 21.03 12.28 -6.22
N LEU A 44 19.76 12.58 -6.51
CA LEU A 44 18.93 13.47 -5.70
C LEU A 44 18.65 12.89 -4.31
N ILE A 45 18.30 11.61 -4.22
CA ILE A 45 18.08 10.93 -2.94
C ILE A 45 19.37 10.90 -2.13
N ARG A 46 20.51 10.55 -2.75
CA ARG A 46 21.83 10.58 -2.08
C ARG A 46 22.13 11.98 -1.53
N GLY A 47 21.96 13.03 -2.34
CA GLY A 47 22.16 14.41 -1.91
C GLY A 47 21.21 14.84 -0.78
N LEU A 48 19.95 14.39 -0.83
CA LEU A 48 18.99 14.61 0.24
C LEU A 48 19.41 13.91 1.54
N LEU A 49 19.85 12.65 1.48
CA LEU A 49 20.34 11.91 2.64
C LEU A 49 21.60 12.56 3.25
N GLN A 50 22.49 13.11 2.42
CA GLN A 50 23.64 13.92 2.87
C GLN A 50 23.18 15.20 3.59
N ALA A 51 22.25 15.96 2.99
CA ALA A 51 21.72 17.16 3.64
C ALA A 51 21.00 16.85 4.97
N MET A 52 20.31 15.70 5.04
CA MET A 52 19.71 15.21 6.29
C MET A 52 20.77 14.83 7.34
N LEU A 53 21.92 14.29 6.92
CA LEU A 53 23.06 14.01 7.80
C LEU A 53 23.64 15.31 8.36
N ASP A 54 23.82 16.33 7.52
CA ASP A 54 24.34 17.64 7.92
C ASP A 54 23.43 18.32 8.94
N LEU A 55 22.11 18.08 8.85
CA LEU A 55 21.14 18.60 9.81
C LEU A 55 21.02 17.79 11.11
N ARG A 56 21.65 16.60 11.19
CA ARG A 56 21.55 15.70 12.35
C ARG A 56 22.05 16.30 13.68
N PRO A 57 23.14 17.10 13.73
CA PRO A 57 23.65 17.68 14.97
C PRO A 57 22.71 18.69 15.64
N TYR A 58 21.84 19.35 14.87
CA TYR A 58 20.91 20.35 15.39
C TYR A 58 19.79 19.71 16.21
N ARG A 59 19.32 20.39 17.25
CA ARG A 59 18.33 19.83 18.19
C ARG A 59 16.90 20.01 17.68
N ARG A 60 16.58 21.21 17.18
CA ARG A 60 15.26 21.69 16.79
C ARG A 60 15.08 21.85 15.29
N LEU A 61 16.16 21.97 14.52
CA LEU A 61 16.13 21.86 13.05
C LEU A 61 16.16 20.39 12.64
N ARG A 62 15.09 19.88 12.03
CA ARG A 62 15.00 18.47 11.61
C ARG A 62 14.55 18.35 10.17
N ALA A 63 15.14 17.43 9.43
CA ALA A 63 14.65 17.00 8.12
C ALA A 63 14.07 15.59 8.23
N LYS A 64 12.96 15.37 7.52
CA LYS A 64 12.26 14.09 7.40
C LYS A 64 11.95 13.86 5.93
N SER A 65 12.17 12.64 5.45
CA SER A 65 11.83 12.26 4.08
C SER A 65 10.98 11.00 4.07
N PHE A 66 9.97 10.99 3.22
CA PHE A 66 9.25 9.79 2.85
C PHE A 66 9.87 9.24 1.56
N LEU A 67 10.38 8.02 1.64
CA LEU A 67 10.99 7.31 0.53
C LEU A 67 10.16 6.07 0.25
N ARG A 68 9.91 5.78 -1.02
CA ARG A 68 9.37 4.47 -1.42
C ARG A 68 10.41 3.39 -1.18
N THR A 69 9.97 2.15 -1.00
CA THR A 69 10.87 1.02 -0.76
C THR A 69 11.85 0.78 -1.92
N ASP A 70 11.45 1.07 -3.15
CA ASP A 70 12.29 0.94 -4.34
C ASP A 70 13.23 2.13 -4.59
N GLN A 71 13.06 3.23 -3.84
CA GLN A 71 13.93 4.41 -3.88
C GLN A 71 15.12 4.31 -2.91
N LEU A 72 15.06 3.40 -1.94
CA LEU A 72 16.08 3.22 -0.91
C LEU A 72 16.93 1.96 -1.17
N ASP A 73 17.52 1.84 -2.37
CA ASP A 73 18.59 0.87 -2.57
C ASP A 73 19.87 1.41 -1.93
N GLU A 74 20.23 0.87 -0.76
CA GLU A 74 21.39 1.29 0.01
C GLU A 74 22.71 1.24 -0.79
N ARG A 75 22.82 0.36 -1.80
CA ARG A 75 24.01 0.29 -2.67
C ARG A 75 24.12 1.52 -3.59
N GLU A 76 22.99 2.05 -4.01
CA GLU A 76 22.89 3.17 -4.94
C GLU A 76 22.86 4.53 -4.23
N VAL A 77 22.14 4.63 -3.10
CA VAL A 77 21.93 5.92 -2.42
C VAL A 77 22.72 6.06 -1.11
N GLY A 78 23.26 4.97 -0.58
CA GLY A 78 24.05 4.93 0.66
C GLY A 78 25.56 5.07 0.49
N ASP A 79 26.05 5.24 -0.75
CA ASP A 79 27.49 5.40 -1.05
C ASP A 79 27.98 6.83 -0.76
N PHE A 80 28.05 7.16 0.54
CA PHE A 80 28.67 8.39 1.06
C PHE A 80 29.16 8.21 2.50
N ALA A 81 30.09 9.08 2.92
CA ALA A 81 30.66 9.03 4.27
C ALA A 81 29.55 9.13 5.33
N ASP A 82 29.61 8.27 6.36
CA ASP A 82 28.66 8.26 7.48
C ASP A 82 27.18 8.00 7.12
N ALA A 83 26.88 7.46 5.93
CA ALA A 83 25.52 7.14 5.50
C ALA A 83 24.74 6.26 6.52
N SER A 84 25.44 5.34 7.19
CA SER A 84 24.87 4.48 8.23
C SER A 84 24.20 5.27 9.37
N LYS A 85 24.65 6.51 9.66
CA LYS A 85 24.06 7.38 10.70
C LYS A 85 22.65 7.86 10.34
N VAL A 86 22.35 7.99 9.04
CA VAL A 86 21.02 8.35 8.54
C VAL A 86 20.19 7.11 8.29
N LEU A 87 20.76 6.10 7.63
CA LEU A 87 20.07 4.85 7.27
C LEU A 87 19.61 4.06 8.51
N ALA A 88 20.39 4.06 9.59
CA ALA A 88 19.99 3.43 10.85
C ALA A 88 18.81 4.14 11.54
N GLY A 89 18.51 5.38 11.15
CA GLY A 89 17.36 6.14 11.65
C GLY A 89 16.08 5.93 10.84
N ARG A 90 16.06 5.01 9.87
CA ARG A 90 14.87 4.70 9.07
C ARG A 90 13.76 4.11 9.93
N VAL A 91 12.53 4.44 9.59
CA VAL A 91 11.32 3.85 10.18
C VAL A 91 10.46 3.37 9.03
N ASP A 92 10.11 2.09 9.05
CA ASP A 92 9.18 1.54 8.08
C ASP A 92 7.75 1.92 8.46
N LEU A 93 6.99 2.42 7.49
CA LEU A 93 5.58 2.75 7.67
C LEU A 93 4.75 1.61 7.13
N ASP A 94 4.30 0.73 8.03
CA ASP A 94 3.44 -0.39 7.71
C ASP A 94 2.03 -0.20 8.25
N TRP A 95 1.10 -0.97 7.68
CA TRP A 95 -0.30 -1.02 8.09
C TRP A 95 -0.65 -2.47 8.37
N PRO A 96 -0.21 -3.03 9.52
CA PRO A 96 -0.59 -4.37 9.93
C PRO A 96 -2.12 -4.45 10.10
N ALA A 97 -2.66 -5.66 10.05
CA ALA A 97 -4.11 -5.87 10.06
C ALA A 97 -4.82 -5.15 11.22
N TYR A 98 -4.23 -5.18 12.42
CA TYR A 98 -4.84 -4.54 13.59
C TYR A 98 -4.91 -3.00 13.48
N GLU A 99 -3.95 -2.34 12.81
CA GLU A 99 -3.97 -0.89 12.56
C GLU A 99 -5.01 -0.53 11.48
N LEU A 100 -5.21 -1.40 10.46
CA LEU A 100 -6.28 -1.22 9.47
C LEU A 100 -7.66 -1.27 10.13
N TYR A 101 -7.86 -2.19 11.07
CA TYR A 101 -9.08 -2.25 11.87
C TYR A 101 -9.20 -1.06 12.82
N ALA A 102 -8.12 -0.64 13.49
CA ALA A 102 -8.13 0.58 14.31
C ALA A 102 -8.57 1.81 13.52
N LEU A 103 -8.10 1.94 12.26
CA LEU A 103 -8.54 2.98 11.34
C LEU A 103 -10.05 2.88 11.02
N LEU A 104 -10.55 1.68 10.73
CA LEU A 104 -11.99 1.46 10.51
C LEU A 104 -12.81 1.91 11.72
N TRP A 105 -12.39 1.51 12.93
CA TRP A 105 -13.10 1.88 14.15
C TRP A 105 -13.05 3.38 14.40
N GLN A 106 -11.94 4.05 14.07
CA GLN A 106 -11.85 5.51 14.12
C GLN A 106 -12.91 6.15 13.21
N TYR A 107 -13.08 5.67 11.97
CA TYR A 107 -14.12 6.17 11.08
C TYR A 107 -15.52 5.90 11.61
N LEU A 108 -15.82 4.68 12.05
CA LEU A 108 -17.15 4.32 12.54
C LEU A 108 -17.51 5.05 13.84
N CYS A 109 -16.56 5.23 14.77
CA CYS A 109 -16.78 6.01 15.98
C CYS A 109 -17.06 7.48 15.68
N ASN A 110 -16.67 7.99 14.51
CA ASN A 110 -16.92 9.37 14.09
C ASN A 110 -18.02 9.47 13.03
N SER A 111 -18.91 8.47 12.95
CA SER A 111 -20.16 8.61 12.19
C SER A 111 -21.02 9.74 12.79
N ALA A 112 -21.72 10.45 11.91
CA ALA A 112 -22.55 11.60 12.29
C ALA A 112 -23.73 11.20 13.20
N ASP A 113 -24.31 10.03 12.97
CA ASP A 113 -25.43 9.49 13.75
C ASP A 113 -25.01 8.91 15.11
N GLY A 114 -23.72 8.61 15.31
CA GLY A 114 -23.22 7.96 16.51
C GLY A 114 -23.71 6.54 16.75
N ALA A 115 -24.39 5.91 15.78
CA ALA A 115 -25.03 4.61 15.95
C ALA A 115 -24.02 3.53 16.37
N PHE A 116 -22.82 3.55 15.77
CA PHE A 116 -21.75 2.63 16.15
C PHE A 116 -21.26 2.84 17.59
N ARG A 117 -21.18 4.09 18.07
CA ARG A 117 -20.78 4.37 19.46
C ARG A 117 -21.80 3.83 20.44
N GLN A 118 -23.08 4.01 20.15
CA GLN A 118 -24.17 3.49 20.98
C GLN A 118 -24.10 1.96 21.06
N GLU A 119 -23.98 1.28 19.92
CA GLU A 119 -23.88 -0.19 19.86
C GLU A 119 -22.67 -0.73 20.63
N LEU A 120 -21.51 -0.07 20.50
CA LEU A 120 -20.31 -0.42 21.25
C LEU A 120 -20.51 -0.33 22.77
N GLU A 121 -21.22 0.70 23.23
CA GLU A 121 -21.49 0.92 24.65
C GLU A 121 -22.53 -0.08 25.20
N THR A 122 -23.66 -0.24 24.50
CA THR A 122 -24.80 -1.00 25.01
C THR A 122 -24.62 -2.52 24.88
N GLU A 123 -24.23 -2.99 23.70
CA GLU A 123 -24.17 -4.43 23.41
C GLU A 123 -22.80 -5.03 23.70
N LEU A 124 -21.73 -4.28 23.41
CA LEU A 124 -20.37 -4.80 23.46
C LEU A 124 -19.59 -4.40 24.72
N ARG A 125 -20.13 -3.45 25.51
CA ARG A 125 -19.54 -2.90 26.74
C ARG A 125 -18.14 -2.33 26.53
N LEU A 126 -17.94 -1.65 25.40
CA LEU A 126 -16.68 -1.03 24.98
C LEU A 126 -16.92 0.46 24.67
N PRO A 127 -17.05 1.35 25.68
CA PRO A 127 -17.38 2.74 25.45
C PRO A 127 -16.24 3.49 24.73
N SER A 128 -16.57 4.24 23.68
CA SER A 128 -15.64 5.19 23.04
C SER A 128 -15.35 6.39 23.93
N GLN A 129 -14.20 7.04 23.74
CA GLN A 129 -13.79 8.18 24.56
C GLN A 129 -13.86 9.49 23.76
N PRO A 130 -14.43 10.58 24.30
CA PRO A 130 -14.37 11.88 23.64
C PRO A 130 -12.92 12.39 23.60
N PHE A 131 -12.52 12.99 22.49
CA PHE A 131 -11.21 13.60 22.28
C PHE A 131 -11.35 14.83 21.39
N SER A 132 -11.38 16.01 22.01
CA SER A 132 -11.72 17.26 21.32
C SER A 132 -13.11 17.13 20.64
N ASP A 133 -13.16 17.38 19.34
CA ASP A 133 -14.27 17.31 18.40
C ASP A 133 -14.45 15.91 17.79
N LEU A 134 -13.62 14.94 18.21
CA LEU A 134 -13.63 13.57 17.72
C LEU A 134 -13.91 12.57 18.84
N TRP A 135 -14.16 11.33 18.43
CA TRP A 135 -14.28 10.16 19.31
C TRP A 135 -13.15 9.19 19.04
N LEU A 136 -12.47 8.77 20.10
CA LEU A 136 -11.47 7.72 20.05
C LEU A 136 -12.15 6.36 20.27
N PRO A 137 -11.83 5.35 19.44
CA PRO A 137 -12.23 3.99 19.69
C PRO A 137 -11.70 3.49 21.06
N PRO A 138 -12.44 2.57 21.70
CA PRO A 138 -11.99 1.85 22.88
C PRO A 138 -10.55 1.36 22.72
N VAL A 139 -9.75 1.40 23.80
CA VAL A 139 -8.34 1.00 23.75
C VAL A 139 -8.18 -0.45 23.31
N GLU A 140 -9.15 -1.29 23.66
CA GLU A 140 -9.29 -2.68 23.27
C GLU A 140 -9.39 -2.82 21.74
N LEU A 141 -10.21 -1.98 21.09
CA LEU A 141 -10.34 -1.99 19.64
C LEU A 141 -9.14 -1.38 18.92
N ARG A 142 -8.23 -0.71 19.62
CA ARG A 142 -6.97 -0.22 19.05
C ARG A 142 -5.80 -1.18 19.23
N ARG A 143 -5.89 -2.14 20.16
CA ARG A 143 -4.73 -2.94 20.59
C ARG A 143 -4.98 -4.45 20.68
N SER A 144 -6.23 -4.91 20.70
CA SER A 144 -6.58 -6.33 20.88
C SER A 144 -7.21 -6.91 19.63
N GLU A 145 -6.47 -7.75 18.90
CA GLU A 145 -7.01 -8.48 17.75
C GLU A 145 -8.22 -9.36 18.11
N THR A 146 -8.25 -9.88 19.35
CA THR A 146 -9.38 -10.70 19.82
C THR A 146 -10.66 -9.87 19.89
N GLU A 147 -10.58 -8.65 20.42
CA GLU A 147 -11.73 -7.75 20.49
C GLU A 147 -12.10 -7.20 19.10
N GLN A 148 -11.12 -6.83 18.29
CA GLN A 148 -11.38 -6.42 16.91
C GLN A 148 -12.07 -7.53 16.09
N ARG A 149 -11.64 -8.78 16.24
CA ARG A 149 -12.30 -9.94 15.61
C ARG A 149 -13.72 -10.13 16.13
N ARG A 150 -13.94 -10.04 17.45
CA ARG A 150 -15.28 -10.14 18.07
C ARG A 150 -16.23 -9.11 17.48
N VAL A 151 -15.83 -7.84 17.48
CA VAL A 151 -16.65 -6.73 16.98
C VAL A 151 -16.84 -6.83 15.47
N PHE A 152 -15.82 -7.15 14.70
CA PHE A 152 -15.98 -7.29 13.25
C PHE A 152 -16.88 -8.47 12.87
N HIS A 153 -16.88 -9.58 13.62
CA HIS A 153 -17.80 -10.69 13.39
C HIS A 153 -19.25 -10.36 13.78
N ALA A 154 -19.48 -9.42 14.70
CA ALA A 154 -20.83 -8.88 14.94
C ALA A 154 -21.35 -8.07 13.74
N ILE A 155 -20.45 -7.51 12.92
CA ILE A 155 -20.78 -6.72 11.73
C ILE A 155 -20.87 -7.57 10.45
N ALA A 156 -20.02 -8.59 10.31
CA ALA A 156 -19.85 -9.36 9.07
C ALA A 156 -20.29 -10.84 9.17
N GLY A 157 -20.73 -11.26 10.35
CA GLY A 157 -20.95 -12.66 10.67
C GLY A 157 -19.64 -13.44 10.90
N PRO A 158 -19.74 -14.73 11.25
CA PRO A 158 -18.58 -15.53 11.64
C PRO A 158 -17.76 -16.02 10.45
N TRP A 159 -18.36 -16.17 9.25
CA TRP A 159 -17.74 -16.87 8.13
C TRP A 159 -17.96 -16.17 6.78
N MET A 160 -17.02 -16.34 5.86
CA MET A 160 -17.09 -15.85 4.47
C MET A 160 -17.97 -16.74 3.56
N GLY A 161 -19.07 -17.27 4.10
CA GLY A 161 -20.01 -18.14 3.41
C GLY A 161 -20.78 -19.05 4.37
N ARG A 162 -21.11 -20.25 3.90
CA ARG A 162 -21.98 -21.19 4.63
C ARG A 162 -21.34 -21.81 5.88
N ASP A 163 -20.01 -21.93 5.92
CA ASP A 163 -19.28 -22.62 6.99
C ASP A 163 -17.87 -22.05 7.20
N HIS A 164 -17.24 -22.47 8.30
CA HIS A 164 -15.90 -22.05 8.72
C HIS A 164 -14.79 -22.34 7.71
N ARG A 165 -14.97 -23.29 6.78
CA ARG A 165 -13.96 -23.65 5.78
C ARG A 165 -13.79 -22.55 4.72
N ARG A 166 -14.74 -21.61 4.64
CA ARG A 166 -14.66 -20.44 3.75
C ARG A 166 -13.79 -19.31 4.31
N GLY A 167 -13.36 -19.42 5.57
CA GLY A 167 -12.51 -18.45 6.26
C GLY A 167 -13.31 -17.44 7.08
N TYR A 168 -12.60 -16.73 7.96
CA TYR A 168 -13.16 -15.74 8.89
C TYR A 168 -13.02 -14.34 8.31
N PRO A 169 -14.08 -13.50 8.30
CA PRO A 169 -14.02 -12.17 7.71
C PRO A 169 -12.84 -11.33 8.20
N TYR A 170 -12.55 -11.36 9.51
CA TYR A 170 -11.47 -10.59 10.13
C TYR A 170 -10.09 -10.83 9.48
N THR A 171 -9.76 -12.09 9.22
CA THR A 171 -8.49 -12.44 8.56
C THR A 171 -8.61 -12.41 7.03
N TRP A 172 -9.80 -12.72 6.51
CA TRP A 172 -10.00 -12.92 5.08
C TRP A 172 -9.86 -11.61 4.30
N VAL A 173 -10.44 -10.51 4.81
CA VAL A 173 -10.43 -9.20 4.13
C VAL A 173 -9.01 -8.67 3.90
N PRO A 174 -8.16 -8.46 4.93
CA PRO A 174 -6.81 -7.96 4.71
C PRO A 174 -5.98 -8.92 3.82
N ASN A 175 -6.10 -10.23 4.02
CA ASN A 175 -5.35 -11.21 3.22
C ASN A 175 -5.68 -11.17 1.72
N HIS A 176 -6.91 -10.82 1.33
CA HIS A 176 -7.28 -10.71 -0.10
C HIS A 176 -7.01 -9.32 -0.68
N LEU A 177 -6.65 -8.34 0.16
CA LEU A 177 -6.23 -7.00 -0.23
C LEU A 177 -4.71 -6.80 -0.14
N ALA A 178 -3.98 -7.81 0.36
CA ALA A 178 -2.54 -7.77 0.50
C ALA A 178 -1.83 -7.94 -0.84
N ASP A 179 -0.68 -7.26 -0.98
CA ASP A 179 0.30 -7.48 -2.04
C ASP A 179 1.14 -8.75 -1.78
N ALA A 180 2.14 -9.02 -2.61
CA ALA A 180 3.00 -10.21 -2.50
C ALA A 180 3.90 -10.16 -1.25
N GLY A 181 4.12 -8.97 -0.69
CA GLY A 181 4.80 -8.76 0.59
C GLY A 181 3.89 -8.87 1.80
N GLY A 182 2.59 -9.15 1.62
CA GLY A 182 1.62 -9.22 2.71
C GLY A 182 1.11 -7.87 3.19
N ARG A 183 1.38 -6.78 2.45
CA ARG A 183 1.01 -5.41 2.85
C ARG A 183 -0.33 -5.03 2.24
N THR A 184 -1.21 -4.43 3.06
CA THR A 184 -2.51 -3.93 2.60
C THR A 184 -2.55 -2.42 2.72
N SER A 185 -3.00 -1.73 1.66
CA SER A 185 -3.22 -0.28 1.71
C SER A 185 -4.45 0.06 2.55
N PRO A 186 -4.38 1.06 3.45
CA PRO A 186 -5.52 1.58 4.20
C PRO A 186 -6.70 1.95 3.30
N ARG A 187 -6.40 2.54 2.15
CA ARG A 187 -7.40 2.97 1.18
C ARG A 187 -8.13 1.79 0.57
N SER A 188 -7.42 0.76 0.12
CA SER A 188 -8.03 -0.46 -0.41
C SER A 188 -8.92 -1.14 0.64
N PHE A 189 -8.48 -1.17 1.90
CA PHE A 189 -9.24 -1.73 3.01
C PHE A 189 -10.57 -0.99 3.26
N ILE A 190 -10.53 0.33 3.42
CA ILE A 190 -11.74 1.14 3.64
C ILE A 190 -12.66 1.13 2.41
N VAL A 191 -12.12 1.21 1.20
CA VAL A 191 -12.92 1.14 -0.03
C VAL A 191 -13.67 -0.19 -0.13
N ALA A 192 -13.01 -1.30 0.18
CA ALA A 192 -13.64 -2.63 0.13
C ALA A 192 -14.84 -2.70 1.09
N LEU A 193 -14.66 -2.27 2.34
CA LEU A 193 -15.71 -2.31 3.35
C LEU A 193 -16.84 -1.32 3.06
N ARG A 194 -16.53 -0.11 2.59
CA ARG A 194 -17.53 0.87 2.17
C ARG A 194 -18.39 0.33 1.03
N LYS A 195 -17.77 -0.29 0.02
CA LYS A 195 -18.51 -0.90 -1.09
C LYS A 195 -19.36 -2.09 -0.62
N ALA A 196 -18.82 -2.92 0.27
CA ALA A 196 -19.54 -4.04 0.85
C ALA A 196 -20.77 -3.59 1.65
N ALA A 197 -20.67 -2.50 2.43
CA ALA A 197 -21.80 -1.92 3.16
C ALA A 197 -22.89 -1.40 2.21
N ALA A 198 -22.50 -0.59 1.22
CA ALA A 198 -23.43 -0.05 0.23
C ALA A 198 -24.14 -1.15 -0.58
N GLU A 199 -23.41 -2.21 -0.96
CA GLU A 199 -24.02 -3.33 -1.69
C GLU A 199 -24.91 -4.20 -0.80
N THR A 200 -24.55 -4.41 0.47
CA THR A 200 -25.39 -5.13 1.42
C THR A 200 -26.72 -4.42 1.64
N ALA A 201 -26.68 -3.10 1.87
CA ALA A 201 -27.89 -2.29 2.02
C ALA A 201 -28.84 -2.37 0.81
N GLY A 202 -28.28 -2.44 -0.41
CA GLY A 202 -29.08 -2.53 -1.63
C GLY A 202 -29.57 -3.93 -1.99
N ARG A 203 -28.73 -4.96 -1.85
CA ARG A 203 -29.00 -6.32 -2.35
C ARG A 203 -29.45 -7.31 -1.30
N TYR A 204 -29.09 -7.06 -0.04
CA TYR A 204 -29.37 -7.95 1.08
C TYR A 204 -29.94 -7.16 2.28
N PRO A 205 -31.00 -6.34 2.09
CA PRO A 205 -31.49 -5.42 3.13
C PRO A 205 -32.04 -6.14 4.38
N THR A 206 -32.44 -7.40 4.25
CA THR A 206 -32.96 -8.23 5.35
C THR A 206 -31.92 -9.20 5.91
N HIS A 207 -30.65 -9.08 5.50
CA HIS A 207 -29.60 -9.92 6.02
C HIS A 207 -29.32 -9.62 7.50
N THR A 208 -29.04 -10.66 8.28
CA THR A 208 -28.82 -10.56 9.71
C THR A 208 -27.66 -9.64 10.08
N TRP A 209 -26.61 -9.60 9.27
CA TRP A 209 -25.41 -8.81 9.53
C TRP A 209 -25.32 -7.60 8.60
N PRO A 210 -24.80 -6.45 9.08
CA PRO A 210 -24.58 -5.25 8.25
C PRO A 210 -23.71 -5.47 7.01
N LEU A 211 -22.81 -6.46 7.03
CA LEU A 211 -21.98 -6.83 5.87
C LEU A 211 -22.27 -8.27 5.45
N HIS A 212 -22.86 -8.45 4.27
CA HIS A 212 -23.04 -9.76 3.66
C HIS A 212 -21.73 -10.26 3.05
N HIS A 213 -21.41 -11.56 3.21
CA HIS A 213 -20.15 -12.14 2.74
C HIS A 213 -19.91 -12.01 1.23
N GLU A 214 -20.95 -12.09 0.40
CA GLU A 214 -20.82 -11.84 -1.05
C GLU A 214 -20.54 -10.36 -1.37
N SER A 215 -21.10 -9.43 -0.59
CA SER A 215 -20.80 -8.01 -0.72
C SER A 215 -19.35 -7.71 -0.33
N ILE A 216 -18.82 -8.39 0.69
CA ILE A 216 -17.40 -8.29 1.06
C ILE A 216 -16.50 -8.74 -0.08
N LYS A 217 -16.81 -9.87 -0.74
CA LYS A 217 -16.05 -10.35 -1.91
C LYS A 217 -16.04 -9.32 -3.04
N ARG A 218 -17.19 -8.73 -3.34
CA ARG A 218 -17.33 -7.69 -4.38
C ARG A 218 -16.65 -6.38 -3.98
N GLY A 219 -16.67 -6.04 -2.70
CA GLY A 219 -15.91 -4.93 -2.15
C GLY A 219 -14.41 -5.09 -2.40
N VAL A 220 -13.86 -6.28 -2.14
CA VAL A 220 -12.45 -6.60 -2.44
C VAL A 220 -12.16 -6.53 -3.94
N GLN A 221 -13.06 -7.01 -4.80
CA GLN A 221 -12.92 -6.88 -6.26
C GLN A 221 -12.85 -5.40 -6.68
N SER A 222 -13.74 -4.55 -6.16
CA SER A 222 -13.74 -3.11 -6.45
C SER A 222 -12.49 -2.40 -5.91
N ALA A 223 -12.00 -2.80 -4.74
CA ALA A 223 -10.75 -2.28 -4.18
C ALA A 223 -9.52 -2.69 -5.03
N SER A 224 -9.54 -3.87 -5.66
CA SER A 224 -8.52 -4.29 -6.63
C SER A 224 -8.47 -3.35 -7.84
N GLU A 225 -9.62 -2.96 -8.39
CA GLU A 225 -9.67 -2.01 -9.52
C GLU A 225 -9.09 -0.64 -9.14
N VAL A 226 -9.40 -0.15 -7.92
CA VAL A 226 -8.81 1.08 -7.39
C VAL A 226 -7.30 0.93 -7.26
N ARG A 227 -6.83 -0.19 -6.70
CA ARG A 227 -5.40 -0.42 -6.49
C ARG A 227 -4.62 -0.51 -7.80
N VAL A 228 -5.20 -1.10 -8.84
CA VAL A 228 -4.59 -1.13 -10.18
C VAL A 228 -4.43 0.29 -10.73
N ARG A 229 -5.43 1.16 -10.58
CA ARG A 229 -5.31 2.58 -11.02
C ARG A 229 -4.22 3.33 -10.25
N GLU A 230 -4.16 3.18 -8.93
CA GLU A 230 -3.10 3.80 -8.12
C GLU A 230 -1.71 3.32 -8.55
N LEU A 231 -1.57 2.02 -8.82
CA LEU A 231 -0.32 1.44 -9.30
C LEU A 231 0.09 2.02 -10.66
N GLN A 232 -0.87 2.31 -11.54
CA GLN A 232 -0.62 2.94 -12.85
C GLN A 232 -0.20 4.40 -12.72
N GLU A 233 -0.69 5.12 -11.71
CA GLU A 233 -0.28 6.48 -11.41
C GLU A 233 1.18 6.51 -10.91
N ASP A 234 1.53 5.58 -10.01
CA ASP A 234 2.88 5.50 -9.40
C ASP A 234 3.94 4.86 -10.32
N TYR A 235 3.52 3.93 -11.19
CA TYR A 235 4.37 3.13 -12.08
C TYR A 235 3.71 2.95 -13.46
N PRO A 236 3.74 3.97 -14.33
CA PRO A 236 3.00 3.94 -15.61
C PRO A 236 3.43 2.84 -16.59
N TRP A 237 4.61 2.25 -16.39
CA TRP A 237 5.12 1.12 -17.17
C TRP A 237 4.51 -0.23 -16.78
N VAL A 238 3.93 -0.37 -15.57
CA VAL A 238 3.43 -1.66 -15.08
C VAL A 238 2.29 -2.19 -15.96
N SER A 239 1.40 -1.32 -16.46
CA SER A 239 0.32 -1.75 -17.36
C SER A 239 0.81 -2.43 -18.62
N THR A 240 1.89 -1.91 -19.22
CA THR A 240 2.47 -2.50 -20.44
C THR A 240 2.90 -3.95 -20.23
N LEU A 241 3.20 -4.35 -18.99
CA LEU A 241 3.60 -5.71 -18.62
C LEU A 241 2.43 -6.56 -18.11
N MET A 242 1.44 -5.93 -17.47
CA MET A 242 0.33 -6.65 -16.85
C MET A 242 -0.84 -6.90 -17.82
N GLU A 243 -1.13 -5.99 -18.74
CA GLU A 243 -2.18 -6.15 -19.75
C GLU A 243 -2.01 -7.40 -20.64
N PRO A 244 -0.79 -7.75 -21.12
CA PRO A 244 -0.56 -9.01 -21.85
C PRO A 244 -0.92 -10.28 -21.07
N LEU A 245 -1.10 -10.20 -19.76
CA LEU A 245 -1.42 -11.33 -18.89
C LEU A 245 -2.92 -11.53 -18.69
N ASN A 246 -3.76 -10.63 -19.22
CA ASN A 246 -5.21 -10.74 -19.15
C ASN A 246 -5.69 -12.13 -19.63
N GLY A 247 -6.60 -12.76 -18.88
CA GLY A 247 -7.13 -14.08 -19.20
C GLY A 247 -6.20 -15.26 -18.87
N LYS A 248 -4.93 -15.03 -18.50
CA LYS A 248 -4.03 -16.09 -18.02
C LYS A 248 -4.40 -16.51 -16.60
N VAL A 249 -3.89 -17.68 -16.19
CA VAL A 249 -4.20 -18.28 -14.87
C VAL A 249 -2.92 -18.39 -14.05
N VAL A 250 -2.97 -17.90 -12.80
CA VAL A 250 -1.87 -18.01 -11.82
C VAL A 250 -2.23 -18.97 -10.68
N PRO A 251 -1.25 -19.65 -10.05
CA PRO A 251 0.18 -19.61 -10.34
C PRO A 251 0.56 -20.34 -11.64
N CYS A 252 1.54 -19.79 -12.36
CA CYS A 252 2.06 -20.33 -13.63
C CYS A 252 3.59 -20.28 -13.69
N ALA A 253 4.18 -21.03 -14.63
CA ALA A 253 5.61 -20.93 -14.89
C ALA A 253 5.96 -19.54 -15.45
N PHE A 254 7.10 -18.97 -15.05
CA PHE A 254 7.52 -17.66 -15.54
C PHE A 254 7.71 -17.63 -17.07
N SER A 255 8.09 -18.75 -17.68
CA SER A 255 8.16 -18.87 -19.14
C SER A 255 6.84 -18.53 -19.85
N ALA A 256 5.69 -18.77 -19.22
CA ALA A 256 4.38 -18.39 -19.77
C ALA A 256 4.13 -16.86 -19.72
N VAL A 257 4.68 -16.18 -18.71
CA VAL A 257 4.67 -14.71 -18.58
C VAL A 257 5.62 -14.10 -19.61
N ALA A 258 6.87 -14.58 -19.65
CA ALA A 258 7.87 -14.12 -20.60
C ALA A 258 7.43 -14.33 -22.06
N LYS A 259 6.80 -15.46 -22.37
CA LYS A 259 6.20 -15.71 -23.68
C LYS A 259 5.12 -14.68 -24.03
N ALA A 260 4.26 -14.32 -23.07
CA ALA A 260 3.24 -13.31 -23.30
C ALA A 260 3.85 -11.94 -23.62
N TRP A 261 4.85 -11.53 -22.84
CA TRP A 261 5.56 -10.27 -23.08
C TRP A 261 6.28 -10.27 -24.43
N HIS A 262 6.81 -11.41 -24.85
CA HIS A 262 7.44 -11.55 -26.15
C HIS A 262 6.41 -11.44 -27.30
N GLU A 263 5.29 -12.17 -27.21
CA GLU A 263 4.23 -12.18 -28.22
C GLU A 263 3.59 -10.80 -28.42
N THR A 264 3.42 -10.02 -27.36
CA THR A 264 2.87 -8.66 -27.44
C THR A 264 3.93 -7.58 -27.63
N GLY A 265 5.22 -7.94 -27.65
CA GLY A 265 6.32 -6.97 -27.73
C GLY A 265 6.40 -6.02 -26.54
N ALA A 266 5.92 -6.41 -25.35
CA ALA A 266 5.79 -5.52 -24.19
C ALA A 266 7.12 -4.87 -23.76
N LEU A 267 8.22 -5.64 -23.75
CA LEU A 267 9.53 -5.11 -23.41
C LEU A 267 10.05 -4.10 -24.45
N ARG A 268 9.83 -4.37 -25.74
CA ARG A 268 10.19 -3.43 -26.82
C ARG A 268 9.38 -2.14 -26.74
N GLU A 269 8.09 -2.24 -26.40
CA GLU A 269 7.26 -1.05 -26.17
C GLU A 269 7.77 -0.25 -24.97
N LEU A 270 8.22 -0.90 -23.88
CA LEU A 270 8.84 -0.18 -22.77
C LEU A 270 10.14 0.52 -23.17
N GLU A 271 11.03 -0.15 -23.90
CA GLU A 271 12.26 0.44 -24.43
C GLU A 271 11.95 1.68 -25.30
N ARG A 272 10.90 1.59 -26.13
CA ARG A 272 10.40 2.69 -26.93
C ARG A 272 9.85 3.83 -26.07
N ARG A 273 9.03 3.54 -25.05
CA ARG A 273 8.51 4.56 -24.12
C ARG A 273 9.62 5.29 -23.37
N VAL A 274 10.67 4.58 -22.97
CA VAL A 274 11.86 5.19 -22.35
C VAL A 274 12.56 6.15 -23.31
N THR A 275 12.77 5.74 -24.55
CA THR A 275 13.53 6.53 -25.54
C THR A 275 12.73 7.70 -26.12
N GLU A 276 11.44 7.49 -26.42
CA GLU A 276 10.62 8.42 -27.20
C GLU A 276 9.62 9.22 -26.36
N ARG A 277 9.19 8.69 -25.21
CA ARG A 277 8.11 9.27 -24.40
C ARG A 277 8.55 9.70 -23.00
N ASN A 278 9.86 9.67 -22.73
CA ASN A 278 10.46 10.01 -21.43
C ASN A 278 9.72 9.31 -20.27
N GLU A 279 9.53 7.99 -20.41
CA GLU A 279 8.94 7.15 -19.37
C GLU A 279 9.61 7.43 -18.03
N ARG A 280 8.80 7.79 -17.03
CA ARG A 280 9.30 8.20 -15.73
C ARG A 280 9.57 6.98 -14.87
N LEU A 281 10.82 6.85 -14.40
CA LEU A 281 11.30 5.75 -13.56
C LEU A 281 10.91 4.37 -14.13
N PRO A 282 11.41 4.00 -15.33
CA PRO A 282 11.15 2.70 -15.95
C PRO A 282 11.70 1.55 -15.08
N PRO A 283 11.43 0.26 -15.40
CA PRO A 283 12.04 -0.85 -14.69
C PRO A 283 13.56 -0.71 -14.62
N ALA A 284 14.14 -0.78 -13.41
CA ALA A 284 15.56 -0.56 -13.19
C ALA A 284 16.42 -1.59 -13.94
N HIS A 285 15.90 -2.80 -14.13
CA HIS A 285 16.58 -3.92 -14.78
C HIS A 285 16.04 -4.20 -16.19
N LEU A 286 15.44 -3.21 -16.88
CA LEU A 286 14.92 -3.38 -18.24
C LEU A 286 15.96 -3.96 -19.21
N GLY A 287 17.22 -3.49 -19.14
CA GLY A 287 18.32 -3.97 -19.99
C GLY A 287 18.74 -5.43 -19.73
N GLN A 288 18.27 -6.06 -18.66
CA GLN A 288 18.49 -7.48 -18.37
C GLN A 288 17.37 -8.37 -18.92
N GLY A 289 16.44 -7.80 -19.71
CA GLY A 289 15.35 -8.53 -20.35
C GLY A 289 14.27 -8.98 -19.36
N ALA A 290 13.58 -10.07 -19.69
CA ALA A 290 12.40 -10.53 -18.96
C ALA A 290 12.72 -10.86 -17.48
N ASP A 291 13.86 -11.49 -17.19
CA ASP A 291 14.23 -11.86 -15.81
C ASP A 291 14.55 -10.64 -14.94
N GLY A 292 15.18 -9.60 -15.51
CA GLY A 292 15.38 -8.33 -14.81
C GLY A 292 14.06 -7.64 -14.49
N VAL A 293 13.20 -7.50 -15.49
CA VAL A 293 11.87 -6.89 -15.31
C VAL A 293 11.00 -7.68 -14.33
N ARG A 294 11.12 -9.01 -14.32
CA ARG A 294 10.49 -9.85 -13.30
C ARG A 294 10.94 -9.45 -11.90
N GLN A 295 12.24 -9.25 -11.68
CA GLN A 295 12.77 -8.82 -10.39
C GLN A 295 12.18 -7.48 -9.95
N ASP A 296 12.06 -6.53 -10.88
CA ASP A 296 11.45 -5.22 -10.59
C ASP A 296 9.97 -5.37 -10.16
N ILE A 297 9.18 -6.18 -10.88
CA ILE A 297 7.76 -6.43 -10.53
C ILE A 297 7.63 -7.18 -9.19
N GLU A 298 8.56 -8.10 -8.88
CA GLU A 298 8.62 -8.79 -7.58
C GLU A 298 8.95 -7.80 -6.45
N ASN A 299 9.89 -6.86 -6.67
CA ASN A 299 10.25 -5.82 -5.70
C ASN A 299 9.07 -4.86 -5.42
N LEU A 300 8.22 -4.61 -6.43
CA LEU A 300 6.98 -3.85 -6.24
C LEU A 300 5.89 -4.61 -5.49
N GLY A 301 6.10 -5.89 -5.17
CA GLY A 301 5.12 -6.72 -4.48
C GLY A 301 3.95 -7.15 -5.38
N ILE A 302 4.08 -7.06 -6.71
CA ILE A 302 3.02 -7.48 -7.63
C ILE A 302 3.15 -8.98 -7.93
N PHE A 303 4.38 -9.47 -8.13
CA PHE A 303 4.67 -10.89 -8.33
C PHE A 303 5.15 -11.53 -7.03
N LEU A 304 4.63 -12.73 -6.76
CA LEU A 304 5.14 -13.62 -5.74
C LEU A 304 5.85 -14.80 -6.40
N ARG A 305 7.16 -14.91 -6.17
CA ARG A 305 7.97 -16.06 -6.58
C ARG A 305 7.72 -17.23 -5.63
N LEU A 306 7.13 -18.31 -6.13
CA LEU A 306 6.97 -19.55 -5.37
C LEU A 306 8.30 -20.32 -5.31
N ARG A 307 8.42 -21.23 -4.33
CA ARG A 307 9.63 -22.05 -4.12
C ARG A 307 10.04 -22.87 -5.35
N ASP A 308 9.08 -23.25 -6.19
CA ASP A 308 9.31 -23.99 -7.43
C ASP A 308 9.53 -23.09 -8.65
N GLY A 309 9.76 -21.79 -8.43
CA GLY A 309 10.06 -20.80 -9.47
C GLY A 309 8.83 -20.24 -10.20
N ARG A 310 7.63 -20.77 -9.95
CA ARG A 310 6.39 -20.23 -10.51
C ARG A 310 6.10 -18.82 -10.01
N VAL A 311 5.36 -18.06 -10.82
CA VAL A 311 4.84 -16.75 -10.46
C VAL A 311 3.39 -16.90 -10.01
N ASN A 312 3.10 -16.35 -8.84
CA ASN A 312 1.75 -16.08 -8.39
C ASN A 312 1.50 -14.57 -8.34
N ILE A 313 0.24 -14.14 -8.45
CA ILE A 313 -0.14 -12.73 -8.36
C ILE A 313 -1.26 -12.61 -7.31
N PRO A 314 -1.09 -11.76 -6.28
CA PRO A 314 -2.10 -11.55 -5.24
C PRO A 314 -3.42 -11.02 -5.80
N ASP A 315 -4.51 -11.30 -5.10
CA ASP A 315 -5.87 -10.98 -5.54
C ASP A 315 -6.08 -9.48 -5.78
N VAL A 316 -5.40 -8.62 -5.01
CA VAL A 316 -5.44 -7.16 -5.12
C VAL A 316 -5.00 -6.63 -6.49
N PHE A 317 -4.17 -7.37 -7.24
CA PHE A 317 -3.80 -7.03 -8.63
C PHE A 317 -4.43 -7.99 -9.64
N ARG A 318 -4.47 -9.28 -9.30
CA ARG A 318 -4.92 -10.36 -10.19
C ARG A 318 -6.33 -10.12 -10.72
N VAL A 319 -7.25 -9.66 -9.87
CA VAL A 319 -8.65 -9.42 -10.26
C VAL A 319 -8.75 -8.23 -11.21
N GLY A 320 -8.19 -7.08 -10.85
CA GLY A 320 -8.22 -5.86 -11.68
C GLY A 320 -7.56 -6.01 -13.05
N TYR A 321 -6.52 -6.83 -13.17
CA TYR A 321 -5.90 -7.16 -14.47
C TYR A 321 -6.55 -8.35 -15.21
N GLY A 322 -7.62 -8.94 -14.67
CA GLY A 322 -8.40 -9.99 -15.33
C GLY A 322 -7.71 -11.36 -15.39
N LEU A 323 -6.84 -11.67 -14.44
CA LEU A 323 -6.18 -12.98 -14.34
C LEU A 323 -7.01 -13.99 -13.53
N GLY A 324 -7.10 -15.21 -14.04
CA GLY A 324 -7.70 -16.35 -13.36
C GLY A 324 -6.82 -16.92 -12.24
N ARG A 325 -7.42 -17.71 -11.35
CA ARG A 325 -6.72 -18.50 -10.34
C ARG A 325 -6.89 -19.99 -10.60
N ARG A 326 -5.80 -20.77 -10.56
CA ARG A 326 -5.86 -22.22 -10.77
C ARG A 326 -6.66 -22.87 -9.65
N GLY A 327 -7.77 -23.53 -9.97
CA GLY A 327 -8.70 -24.10 -8.99
C GLY A 327 -9.60 -23.08 -8.27
N GLY A 328 -9.57 -21.80 -8.65
CA GLY A 328 -10.46 -20.75 -8.14
C GLY A 328 -11.52 -20.34 -9.15
N VAL A 329 -12.51 -19.57 -8.69
CA VAL A 329 -13.54 -18.98 -9.57
C VAL A 329 -12.88 -17.95 -10.49
N ARG A 330 -13.19 -17.98 -11.79
CA ARG A 330 -12.67 -16.99 -12.77
C ARG A 330 -13.19 -15.59 -12.40
N PRO A 331 -12.36 -14.52 -12.58
CA PRO A 331 -12.86 -13.16 -12.50
C PRO A 331 -14.05 -12.97 -13.44
N ILE A 332 -15.11 -12.32 -12.96
CA ILE A 332 -16.29 -11.97 -13.76
C ILE A 332 -15.86 -10.87 -14.74
N ARG A 333 -16.13 -11.05 -16.04
CA ARG A 333 -15.78 -10.03 -17.05
C ARG A 333 -16.75 -8.85 -16.98
N PRO A 334 -16.31 -7.61 -17.24
CA PRO A 334 -17.23 -6.50 -17.51
C PRO A 334 -18.06 -6.87 -18.75
N GLY A 335 -19.35 -7.18 -18.56
CA GLY A 335 -20.28 -7.65 -19.60
C GLY A 335 -20.99 -8.97 -19.28
N ASP A 336 -20.50 -9.74 -18.30
CA ASP A 336 -21.15 -11.00 -17.87
C ASP A 336 -22.16 -10.81 -16.73
N SER A 337 -22.40 -9.56 -16.31
CA SER A 337 -23.46 -9.19 -15.37
C SER A 337 -24.72 -8.81 -16.15
N GLY A 338 -25.52 -9.82 -16.49
CA GLY A 338 -26.92 -9.65 -16.85
C GLY A 338 -27.75 -9.16 -15.67
#